data_AF-A0A6P2AUI9-F1
#
_entry.id   AF-A0A6P2AUI9-F1
#
_cell.length_a   1.000
_cell.length_b   1.000
_cell.length_c   1.000
_cell.angle_alpha   90.00
_cell.angle_beta   90.00
_cell.angle_gamma   90.00
#
_symmetry.space_group_name_H-M   'P 1'
#
loop_
_entity.id
_entity.type
_entity.pdbx_description
1 polymer ?
#
loop_
_entity_poly.entity_id
_entity_poly.type
_entity_poly.pdbx_seq_one_letter_code
_entity_poly.pdbx_strand_id
1 'polypeptide(L)'
;MSHSTNFLPNREAELVTWGANFAQLLLASPETYGISLEQAQAFDVAFEEFHTAYNVANNNMTRSPANIEIKNEKKDAMKDMARTLAKQIQGMPFVTNAQKLE
;
A
#
# COMPACT_ATOMS: atom_id res chain seq x y z
N MET A 1 7.04 22.79 -11.93
CA MET A 1 7.04 22.10 -10.63
C MET A 1 5.88 21.12 -10.65
N SER A 2 6.13 19.81 -10.84
CA SER A 2 5.05 18.82 -10.82
C SER A 2 4.64 18.56 -9.38
N HIS A 3 3.43 18.94 -9.00
CA HIS A 3 2.82 18.52 -7.75
C HIS A 3 2.54 17.01 -7.88
N SER A 4 3.45 16.17 -7.42
CA SER A 4 3.10 14.79 -7.10
C SER A 4 2.14 14.85 -5.92
N THR A 5 0.84 14.95 -6.19
CA THR A 5 -0.20 14.70 -5.20
C THR A 5 0.09 13.31 -4.64
N ASN A 6 0.56 13.27 -3.39
CA ASN A 6 0.90 12.03 -2.72
C ASN A 6 -0.43 11.28 -2.55
N PHE A 7 -0.73 10.35 -3.45
CA PHE A 7 -1.99 9.58 -3.43
C PHE A 7 -2.11 8.69 -2.18
N LEU A 8 -0.99 8.48 -1.49
CA LEU A 8 -0.92 7.74 -0.25
C LEU A 8 -1.29 8.64 0.94
N PRO A 9 -2.18 8.17 1.84
CA PRO A 9 -2.51 8.90 3.07
C PRO A 9 -1.27 9.16 3.94
N ASN A 10 -1.27 10.31 4.61
CA ASN A 10 -0.19 10.67 5.54
C ASN A 10 -0.42 10.12 6.96
N ARG A 11 -1.69 9.91 7.36
CA ARG A 11 -2.01 9.32 8.66
C ARG A 11 -1.97 7.81 8.56
N GLU A 12 -1.33 7.16 9.53
CA GLU A 12 -1.13 5.71 9.48
C GLU A 12 -2.43 4.91 9.58
N ALA A 13 -3.42 5.38 10.35
CA ALA A 13 -4.74 4.73 10.39
C ALA A 13 -5.46 4.77 9.04
N GLU A 14 -5.36 5.89 8.34
CA GLU A 14 -5.89 6.04 6.97
C GLU A 14 -5.08 5.18 5.99
N LEU A 15 -3.76 5.08 6.20
CA LEU A 15 -2.89 4.25 5.38
C LEU A 15 -3.17 2.75 5.55
N VAL A 16 -3.52 2.28 6.76
CA VAL A 16 -3.95 0.90 6.99
C VAL A 16 -5.24 0.61 6.23
N THR A 17 -6.24 1.49 6.35
CA THR A 17 -7.51 1.35 5.63
C THR A 17 -7.30 1.34 4.12
N TRP A 18 -6.48 2.27 3.63
CA TRP A 18 -6.13 2.35 2.21
C TRP A 18 -5.37 1.12 1.72
N GLY A 19 -4.39 0.63 2.48
CA GLY A 19 -3.57 -0.53 2.14
C GLY A 19 -4.41 -1.80 2.03
N ALA A 20 -5.35 -2.02 2.95
CA ALA A 20 -6.27 -3.16 2.90
C ALA A 20 -7.12 -3.14 1.62
N ASN A 21 -7.71 -1.99 1.30
CA ASN A 21 -8.52 -1.82 0.09
C ASN A 21 -7.69 -2.03 -1.18
N PHE A 22 -6.47 -1.48 -1.21
CA PHE A 22 -5.57 -1.64 -2.36
C PHE A 22 -5.18 -3.10 -2.56
N ALA A 23 -4.78 -3.82 -1.50
CA ALA A 23 -4.48 -5.25 -1.57
C ALA A 23 -5.68 -6.07 -2.07
N GLN A 24 -6.88 -5.80 -1.55
CA GLN A 24 -8.11 -6.47 -1.97
C GLN A 24 -8.41 -6.24 -3.45
N LEU A 25 -8.27 -5.01 -3.95
CA LEU A 25 -8.48 -4.68 -5.37
C LEU A 25 -7.49 -5.40 -6.26
N LEU A 26 -6.20 -5.39 -5.89
CA LEU A 26 -5.15 -6.06 -6.66
C LEU A 26 -5.35 -7.57 -6.71
N LEU A 27 -5.77 -8.21 -5.62
CA LEU A 27 -6.03 -9.65 -5.57
C LEU A 27 -7.31 -10.06 -6.29
N ALA A 28 -8.34 -9.21 -6.28
CA ALA A 28 -9.61 -9.51 -6.93
C ALA A 28 -9.52 -9.56 -8.45
N SER A 29 -8.70 -8.71 -9.07
CA SER A 29 -8.56 -8.63 -10.54
C SER A 29 -7.20 -8.09 -10.99
N PRO A 30 -6.09 -8.80 -10.70
CA PRO A 30 -4.74 -8.33 -11.01
C PRO A 30 -4.53 -8.05 -12.50
N GLU A 31 -5.07 -8.92 -13.37
CA GLU A 31 -4.96 -8.78 -14.82
C GLU A 31 -5.65 -7.53 -15.37
N THR A 32 -6.73 -7.06 -14.72
CA THR A 32 -7.44 -5.84 -15.14
C THR A 32 -6.57 -4.60 -14.97
N TYR A 33 -5.68 -4.62 -13.98
CA TYR A 33 -4.73 -3.55 -13.71
C TYR A 33 -3.36 -3.77 -14.36
N GLY A 34 -3.21 -4.85 -15.14
CA GLY A 34 -1.97 -5.20 -15.81
C GLY A 34 -0.83 -5.59 -14.87
N ILE A 35 -1.16 -6.06 -13.66
CA ILE A 35 -0.19 -6.60 -12.70
C ILE A 35 -0.32 -8.12 -12.62
N SER A 36 0.74 -8.82 -12.22
CA SER A 36 0.67 -10.26 -11.98
C SER A 36 0.03 -10.56 -10.62
N LEU A 37 -0.54 -11.76 -10.48
CA LEU A 37 -1.02 -12.26 -9.20
C LEU A 37 0.11 -12.30 -8.14
N GLU A 38 1.33 -12.64 -8.56
CA GLU A 38 2.50 -12.64 -7.69
C GLU A 38 2.82 -11.25 -7.14
N GLN A 39 2.69 -10.20 -7.96
CA GLN A 39 2.86 -8.82 -7.51
C GLN A 39 1.75 -8.38 -6.54
N ALA A 40 0.51 -8.79 -6.79
CA ALA A 40 -0.60 -8.53 -5.88
C ALA A 40 -0.39 -9.21 -4.51
N GLN A 41 0.04 -10.49 -4.52
CA GLN A 41 0.37 -11.24 -3.31
C GLN A 41 1.58 -10.64 -2.57
N ALA A 42 2.61 -10.18 -3.29
CA ALA A 42 3.75 -9.51 -2.68
C ALA A 42 3.33 -8.22 -1.97
N PHE A 43 2.39 -7.45 -2.54
CA PHE A 43 1.84 -6.28 -1.89
C PHE A 43 1.02 -6.64 -0.64
N ASP A 44 0.17 -7.66 -0.74
CA ASP A 44 -0.64 -8.14 0.39
C ASP A 44 0.25 -8.56 1.57
N VAL A 45 1.34 -9.29 1.31
CA VAL A 45 2.33 -9.64 2.33
C VAL A 45 2.98 -8.38 2.95
N ALA A 46 3.41 -7.42 2.13
CA ALA A 46 4.00 -6.18 2.63
C ALA A 46 3.01 -5.35 3.47
N PHE A 47 1.74 -5.35 3.09
CA PHE A 47 0.66 -4.73 3.85
C PHE A 47 0.46 -5.42 5.21
N GLU A 48 0.36 -6.75 5.25
CA GLU A 48 0.19 -7.51 6.50
C GLU A 48 1.36 -7.34 7.47
N GLU A 49 2.60 -7.29 6.95
CA GLU A 49 3.78 -6.99 7.76
C GLU A 49 3.70 -5.58 8.39
N PHE A 50 3.31 -4.58 7.61
CA PHE A 50 3.10 -3.22 8.12
C PHE A 50 1.96 -3.16 9.12
N HIS A 51 0.81 -3.78 8.82
CA HIS A 51 -0.36 -3.78 9.68
C HIS A 51 -0.08 -4.46 11.04
N THR A 52 0.64 -5.59 11.02
CA THR A 52 1.11 -6.27 12.23
C THR A 52 2.03 -5.36 13.04
N ALA A 53 3.03 -4.74 12.42
CA ALA A 53 3.95 -3.83 13.09
C ALA A 53 3.24 -2.57 13.64
N TYR A 54 2.25 -2.05 12.90
CA TYR A 54 1.38 -0.95 13.33
C TYR A 54 0.62 -1.29 14.60
N ASN A 55 0.02 -2.48 14.68
CA ASN A 55 -0.72 -2.93 15.86
C ASN A 55 0.20 -3.08 17.08
N VAL A 56 1.40 -3.63 16.90
CA VAL A 56 2.40 -3.76 17.99
C VAL A 56 2.87 -2.39 18.49
N ALA A 57 3.14 -1.44 17.59
CA ALA A 57 3.62 -0.11 17.95
C ALA A 57 2.54 0.80 18.57
N ASN A 58 1.27 0.58 18.25
CA ASN A 58 0.14 1.34 18.83
C ASN A 58 -0.42 0.75 20.11
N ASN A 59 -0.14 -0.52 20.40
CA ASN A 59 -0.51 -1.11 21.68
C ASN A 59 0.42 -0.59 22.79
N ASN A 60 -0.16 0.08 23.80
CA ASN A 60 0.57 0.68 24.91
C ASN A 60 1.46 -0.30 25.70
N MET A 61 1.12 -1.60 25.73
CA MET A 61 1.91 -2.62 26.42
C MET A 61 3.17 -3.03 25.67
N THR A 62 3.15 -2.94 24.34
CA THR A 62 4.25 -3.37 23.46
C THR A 62 4.94 -2.19 22.78
N ARG A 63 4.48 -0.97 23.02
CA ARG A 63 5.04 0.24 22.43
C ARG A 63 6.45 0.48 22.96
N SER A 64 7.42 0.39 22.06
CA SER A 64 8.83 0.66 22.32
C SER A 64 9.44 1.44 21.14
N PRO A 65 10.56 2.17 21.34
CA PRO A 65 11.27 2.81 20.24
C PRO A 65 11.64 1.84 19.11
N ALA A 66 12.08 0.62 19.46
CA ALA A 66 12.41 -0.42 18.49
C ALA A 66 11.19 -0.85 17.65
N ASN A 67 10.02 -1.04 18.29
CA ASN A 67 8.80 -1.41 17.57
C ASN A 67 8.25 -0.27 16.71
N ILE A 68 8.47 0.99 17.11
CA ILE A 68 8.16 2.15 16.27
C ILE A 68 9.04 2.17 15.02
N GLU A 69 10.33 1.87 15.17
CA GLU A 69 11.26 1.81 14.03
C GLU A 69 10.91 0.68 13.06
N ILE A 70 10.66 -0.52 13.58
CA ILE A 70 10.21 -1.67 12.77
C ILE A 70 8.93 -1.31 11.98
N LYS A 71 7.95 -0.66 12.63
CA LYS A 71 6.75 -0.19 11.92
C LYS A 71 7.10 0.80 10.81
N ASN A 72 8.00 1.76 11.05
CA ASN A 72 8.41 2.73 10.04
C ASN A 72 9.11 2.07 8.84
N GLU A 73 10.01 1.12 9.09
CA GLU A 73 10.67 0.34 8.04
C GLU A 73 9.66 -0.40 7.17
N LYS A 74 8.71 -1.12 7.80
CA LYS A 74 7.65 -1.85 7.09
C LYS A 74 6.70 -0.92 6.33
N LYS A 75 6.36 0.24 6.92
CA LYS A 75 5.56 1.28 6.27
C LYS A 75 6.23 1.78 5.01
N ASP A 76 7.52 2.11 5.07
CA ASP A 76 8.24 2.65 3.92
C ASP A 76 8.39 1.60 2.80
N ALA A 77 8.70 0.35 3.16
CA ALA A 77 8.72 -0.78 2.22
C ALA A 77 7.37 -0.96 1.51
N MET A 78 6.26 -0.96 2.26
CA MET A 78 4.90 -1.06 1.70
C MET A 78 4.58 0.12 0.78
N LYS A 79 4.93 1.35 1.18
CA LYS A 79 4.67 2.57 0.37
C LYS A 79 5.47 2.59 -0.93
N ASP A 80 6.70 2.10 -0.91
CA ASP A 80 7.53 2.04 -2.11
C ASP A 80 7.04 0.97 -3.09
N MET A 81 6.56 -0.17 -2.59
CA MET A 81 5.88 -1.16 -3.41
C MET A 81 4.56 -0.60 -3.99
N ALA A 82 3.74 0.06 -3.18
CA ALA A 82 2.51 0.72 -3.63
C ALA A 82 2.76 1.72 -4.77
N ARG A 83 3.80 2.55 -4.66
CA ARG A 83 4.19 3.50 -5.72
C ARG A 83 4.65 2.81 -6.98
N THR A 84 5.39 1.71 -6.85
CA THR A 84 5.88 0.93 -7.99
C THR A 84 4.70 0.33 -8.76
N LEU A 85 3.77 -0.30 -8.05
CA LEU A 85 2.55 -0.86 -8.64
C LEU A 85 1.66 0.22 -9.23
N ALA A 86 1.42 1.33 -8.52
CA ALA A 86 0.64 2.44 -9.04
C ALA A 86 1.23 3.03 -10.35
N LYS A 87 2.55 3.11 -10.48
CA LYS A 87 3.20 3.53 -11.73
C LYS A 87 2.99 2.52 -12.86
N GLN A 88 3.05 1.23 -12.57
CA GLN A 88 2.77 0.18 -13.58
C GLN A 88 1.33 0.26 -14.06
N ILE A 89 0.38 0.41 -13.14
CA ILE A 89 -1.05 0.56 -13.44
C ILE A 89 -1.31 1.84 -14.25
N GLN A 90 -0.65 2.95 -13.91
CA GLN A 90 -0.78 4.21 -14.66
C GLN A 90 -0.16 4.15 -16.06
N GLY A 91 0.84 3.31 -16.28
CA GLY A 91 1.48 3.09 -17.58
C GLY A 91 0.71 2.14 -18.51
N MET A 92 -0.30 1.43 -18.00
CA MET A 92 -1.12 0.52 -18.78
C MET A 92 -2.13 1.29 -19.67
N PRO A 93 -2.11 1.10 -21.00
CA PRO A 93 -2.96 1.84 -21.94
C PRO A 93 -4.46 1.49 -21.82
N PHE A 94 -4.82 0.43 -21.09
CA PHE A 94 -6.20 -0.01 -20.88
C PHE A 94 -6.91 0.68 -19.71
N VAL A 95 -6.18 1.35 -18.81
CA VAL A 95 -6.80 2.13 -17.72
C VAL A 95 -7.18 3.50 -18.26
N THR A 96 -8.26 3.53 -19.03
CA THR A 96 -8.87 4.78 -19.47
C THR A 96 -9.24 5.62 -18.24
N ASN A 97 -9.21 6.95 -18.37
CA ASN A 97 -9.55 7.88 -17.26
C ASN A 97 -10.92 7.59 -16.60
N ALA A 98 -11.80 6.80 -17.25
CA ALA A 98 -13.08 6.36 -16.71
C ALA A 98 -12.99 5.41 -15.50
N GLN A 99 -11.92 4.62 -15.36
CA GLN A 99 -11.75 3.70 -14.21
C GLN A 99 -11.04 4.33 -13.00
N LYS A 100 -10.55 5.57 -13.13
CA LYS A 100 -9.87 6.32 -12.04
C LYS A 100 -10.84 7.15 -11.18
N LEU A 101 -12.15 7.02 -11.39
CA LEU A 101 -13.19 7.93 -10.88
C LEU A 101 -14.31 7.24 -10.05
N GLU A 102 -14.11 6.00 -9.60
CA GLU A 102 -14.91 5.37 -8.54
C GLU A 102 -14.07 5.22 -7.26
#